data_AF-A0A2H6F0E8-F1
#
_entry.id   AF-A0A2H6F0E8-F1
#
_cell.length_a   1.000
_cell.length_b   1.000
_cell.length_c   1.000
_cell.angle_alpha   90.00
_cell.angle_beta   90.00
_cell.angle_gamma   90.00
#
_symmetry.space_group_name_H-M   'P 1'
#
loop_
_entity.id
_entity.type
_entity.pdbx_description
1 polymer ?
#
loop_
_entity_poly.entity_id
_entity_poly.type
_entity_poly.pdbx_seq_one_letter_code
_entity_poly.pdbx_strand_id
1 'polypeptide(L)' 'MSNFEKAFRKIFNGVFVITTKKGDRVNGMTAAWVSRASFNAVRLHRQDPVQS' A
#
# COMPACT_ATOMS: atom_id res chain seq x y z
N MET A 1 -0.47 -13.92 -19.09
CA MET A 1 -0.15 -12.66 -18.40
C MET A 1 -0.40 -11.50 -19.34
N SER A 2 -1.29 -10.59 -18.95
CA SER A 2 -1.64 -9.40 -19.74
C SER A 2 -0.50 -8.38 -19.77
N ASN A 3 -0.51 -7.47 -20.74
CA ASN A 3 0.46 -6.37 -20.78
C ASN A 3 0.35 -5.46 -19.55
N PHE A 4 -0.84 -5.37 -18.96
CA PHE A 4 -1.09 -4.66 -17.71
C PHE A 4 -0.31 -5.28 -16.55
N GLU A 5 -0.41 -6.61 -16.35
CA GLU A 5 0.32 -7.30 -15.28
C GLU A 5 1.84 -7.15 -15.41
N LYS A 6 2.35 -7.19 -16.65
CA LYS A 6 3.79 -7.00 -16.94
C LYS A 6 4.27 -5.59 -16.58
N ALA A 7 3.47 -4.57 -16.89
CA ALA A 7 3.78 -3.19 -16.53
C ALA A 7 3.70 -2.98 -15.01
N PHE A 8 2.66 -3.52 -14.38
CA PHE A 8 2.42 -3.38 -12.94
C PHE A 8 3.58 -3.94 -12.09
N ARG A 9 4.13 -5.09 -12.48
CA ARG A 9 5.27 -5.71 -11.79
C ARG A 9 6.59 -4.93 -11.87
N LYS A 10 6.69 -3.95 -12.79
CA LYS A 10 7.89 -3.11 -12.93
C LYS A 10 7.87 -1.88 -12.01
N ILE A 11 6.75 -1.61 -11.33
CA ILE A 11 6.64 -0.49 -10.40
C ILE A 11 7.51 -0.79 -9.17
N PHE A 12 8.48 0.09 -8.90
CA PHE A 12 9.32 -0.02 -7.70
C PHE A 12 8.51 0.38 -6.46
N ASN A 13 8.48 -0.50 -5.47
CA ASN A 13 7.68 -0.34 -4.26
C ASN A 13 8.55 -0.59 -3.01
N GLY A 14 8.36 0.22 -1.98
CA GLY A 14 8.88 -0.10 -0.64
C GLY A 14 8.05 -1.19 0.02
N VAL A 15 8.53 -1.77 1.12
CA VAL A 15 7.76 -2.73 1.94
C VAL A 15 7.53 -2.12 3.31
N PHE A 16 6.28 -2.07 3.73
CA PHE A 16 5.83 -1.46 4.97
C PHE A 16 5.01 -2.46 5.78
N VAL A 17 5.06 -2.37 7.11
CA VAL A 17 4.12 -3.05 8.00
C VAL A 17 3.12 -2.01 8.51
N ILE A 18 1.84 -2.19 8.17
CA ILE A 18 0.75 -1.33 8.64
C ILE A 18 0.09 -2.01 9.83
N THR A 19 0.05 -1.34 10.96
CA THR A 19 -0.60 -1.83 12.17
C THR A 19 -1.83 -1.01 12.52
N THR A 20 -2.89 -1.68 12.98
CA THR A 20 -4.06 -1.00 13.58
C THR A 20 -4.34 -1.58 14.96
N LYS A 21 -4.86 -0.74 15.87
CA LYS A 21 -5.32 -1.16 17.20
C LYS A 21 -6.77 -0.75 17.39
N LYS A 22 -7.61 -1.68 17.84
CA LYS A 22 -9.01 -1.41 18.22
C LYS A 22 -9.29 -2.10 19.56
N GLY A 23 -9.44 -1.32 20.62
CA GLY A 23 -9.47 -1.84 21.99
C GLY A 23 -8.19 -2.63 22.27
N ASP A 24 -8.35 -3.90 22.66
CA ASP A 24 -7.23 -4.80 22.98
C ASP A 24 -6.72 -5.61 21.78
N ARG A 25 -7.34 -5.45 20.60
CA ARG A 25 -6.91 -6.17 19.39
C ARG A 25 -5.92 -5.34 18.59
N VAL A 26 -4.82 -5.97 18.20
CA VAL A 26 -3.80 -5.43 17.30
C VAL A 26 -3.76 -6.27 16.03
N ASN A 27 -3.83 -5.63 14.86
CA ASN A 27 -3.68 -6.28 13.56
C ASN A 27 -2.48 -5.69 12.83
N GLY A 28 -1.76 -6.54 12.09
CA GLY A 28 -0.66 -6.14 11.22
C GLY A 28 -0.86 -6.66 9.80
N MET A 29 -0.44 -5.87 8.81
CA MET A 29 -0.44 -6.27 7.40
C MET A 29 0.83 -5.76 6.70
N THR A 30 1.49 -6.63 5.95
CA THR A 30 2.56 -6.22 5.02
C THR A 30 1.93 -5.56 3.80
N ALA A 31 2.37 -4.35 3.45
CA ALA A 31 1.88 -3.57 2.33
C ALA A 31 3.05 -3.04 1.49
N ALA A 32 2.92 -3.10 0.16
CA ALA A 32 3.93 -2.58 -0.76
C ALA A 32 3.50 -1.28 -1.44
N TRP A 33 2.19 -1.00 -1.54
CA TRP A 33 1.66 0.11 -2.33
C TRP A 33 1.32 1.30 -1.44
N VAL A 34 2.35 1.92 -0.88
CA VAL A 34 2.23 3.09 -0.02
C VAL A 34 3.00 4.25 -0.66
N SER A 35 2.33 5.38 -0.85
CA SER A 35 2.94 6.60 -1.40
C SER A 35 2.55 7.84 -0.61
N ARG A 36 3.39 8.89 -0.69
CA ARG A 36 3.09 10.19 -0.11
C ARG A 36 2.01 10.88 -0.95
N ALA A 37 0.97 11.37 -0.30
CA ALA A 37 -0.17 12.01 -0.97
C ALA A 37 -0.16 13.55 -0.87
N SER A 38 0.60 14.13 0.07
CA SER A 38 0.72 15.58 0.22
C SER A 38 2.05 15.98 0.86
N PHE A 39 2.54 17.17 0.51
CA PHE A 39 3.75 17.77 1.09
C PHE A 39 3.42 18.74 2.24
N ASN A 40 2.24 19.37 2.23
CA ASN A 40 1.86 20.40 3.21
C ASN A 40 1.17 19.80 4.45
N ALA A 41 0.48 18.67 4.27
CA ALA A 41 -0.06 17.86 5.36
C ALA A 41 0.55 16.47 5.23
N VAL A 42 1.18 15.96 6.29
CA VAL A 42 1.83 14.64 6.26
C VAL A 42 0.77 13.56 6.08
N ARG A 43 0.51 13.19 4.83
CA ARG A 43 -0.52 12.23 4.44
C ARG A 43 0.09 11.14 3.56
N LEU A 44 -0.18 9.90 3.95
CA LEU A 44 0.16 8.71 3.18
C LEU A 44 -1.12 8.15 2.55
N HIS A 45 -1.02 7.63 1.34
CA HIS A 45 -2.10 6.93 0.66
C HIS A 45 -1.66 5.50 0.37
N ARG A 46 -2.54 4.55 0.70
CA ARG A 46 -2.42 3.14 0.35
C ARG A 46 -3.25 2.91 -0.90
N GLN A 47 -2.63 2.35 -1.93
CA GLN A 47 -3.35 1.87 -3.11
C GLN A 47 -3.66 0.40 -2.91
N ASP A 48 -4.92 0.01 -3.00
CA ASP A 48 -5.29 -1.41 -3.01
C ASP A 48 -5.36 -1.93 -4.45
N PRO A 49 -4.95 -3.18 -4.72
CA PRO A 49 -5.23 -3.83 -5.98
C PRO A 49 -6.73 -3.83 -6.25
N VAL A 50 -7.13 -3.29 -7.39
CA VAL A 50 -8.44 -3.64 -7.96
C VAL A 50 -8.39 -5.14 -8.21
N GLN A 51 -9.10 -5.92 -7.40
CA GLN A 51 -9.35 -7.31 -7.69
C GLN A 51 -10.32 -7.36 -8.87
N SER A 52 -9.77 -7.68 -10.04
CA SER A 52 -10.51 -7.98 -11.28
C SER A 52 -11.17 -9.35 -11.20
#